data_AF-A0A258KIA3-F1
#
_entry.id   AF-A0A258KIA3-F1
#
_cell.length_a   1.000
_cell.length_b   1.000
_cell.length_c   1.000
_cell.angle_alpha   90.00
_cell.angle_beta   90.00
_cell.angle_gamma   90.00
#
_symmetry.space_group_name_H-M   'P 1'
#
loop_
_entity.id
_entity.type
_entity.pdbx_description
1 polymer ?
#
loop_
_entity_poly.entity_id
_entity_poly.type
_entity_poly.pdbx_seq_one_letter_code
_entity_poly.pdbx_strand_id
1 'polypeptide(L)' 'MLISFLGSLLLGPLNLITTYVSVSKGKGAGFVFAAGCILSELIFVRLAVISMEWISKRQQLFKALEWVTIIIILTLAVFS' A
#
# COMPACT_ATOMS: atom_id res chain seq x y z
N MET A 1 -8.21 -10.47 22.62
CA MET A 1 -6.76 -10.79 22.54
C MET A 1 -6.35 -11.29 21.15
N LEU A 2 -7.09 -12.21 20.52
CA LEU A 2 -6.86 -12.65 19.12
C LEU A 2 -6.86 -11.51 18.08
N ILE A 3 -7.74 -10.50 18.21
CA ILE A 3 -7.75 -9.32 17.32
C ILE A 3 -6.49 -8.46 17.47
N SER A 4 -5.97 -8.28 18.68
CA SER A 4 -4.71 -7.57 18.94
C SER A 4 -3.49 -8.40 18.56
N PHE A 5 -3.58 -9.73 18.61
CA PHE A 5 -2.54 -10.65 18.16
C PHE A 5 -2.48 -10.73 16.62
N LEU A 6 -3.63 -10.79 15.95
CA LEU A 6 -3.72 -10.64 14.48
C LEU A 6 -3.29 -9.24 14.06
N GLY A 7 -3.68 -8.20 14.80
CA GLY A 7 -3.24 -6.81 14.59
C GLY A 7 -1.74 -6.59 14.82
N SER A 8 -1.13 -7.27 15.79
CA SER A 8 0.33 -7.24 16.03
C SER A 8 1.12 -8.19 15.12
N LEU A 9 0.50 -9.23 14.56
CA LEU A 9 1.06 -9.99 13.44
C LEU A 9 0.97 -9.17 12.14
N LEU A 10 -0.12 -8.43 11.95
CA LEU A 10 -0.27 -7.36 10.95
C LEU A 10 0.59 -6.14 11.32
N LEU A 11 1.88 -6.34 11.59
CA LEU A 11 2.87 -5.28 11.44
C LEU A 11 3.07 -4.99 9.94
N GLY A 12 2.00 -4.63 9.23
CA GLY A 12 1.97 -4.47 7.78
C GLY A 12 2.20 -5.78 6.99
N PRO A 13 1.64 -5.88 5.76
CA PRO A 13 1.92 -7.01 4.86
C PRO A 13 3.42 -7.28 4.66
N LEU A 14 4.24 -6.23 4.70
CA LEU A 14 5.69 -6.32 4.52
C LEU A 14 6.40 -7.08 5.65
N ASN A 15 6.01 -6.91 6.92
CA ASN A 15 6.68 -7.63 8.02
C ASN A 15 6.28 -9.11 8.06
N LEU A 16 5.04 -9.42 7.69
CA LEU A 16 4.58 -10.80 7.52
C LEU A 16 5.36 -11.51 6.41
N ILE A 17 5.53 -10.87 5.26
CA ILE A 17 6.29 -11.45 4.15
C ILE A 17 7.78 -11.54 4.52
N THR A 18 8.34 -10.53 5.19
CA THR A 18 9.74 -10.57 5.65
C THR A 18 9.97 -11.73 6.61
N THR A 19 9.04 -11.96 7.54
CA THR A 19 9.11 -13.08 8.50
C THR A 19 8.96 -14.42 7.77
N TYR A 20 7.98 -14.54 6.86
CA TYR A 20 7.80 -15.73 6.04
C TYR A 20 9.05 -16.06 5.21
N VAL A 21 9.63 -15.07 4.53
CA VAL A 21 10.85 -15.22 3.73
C VAL A 21 12.05 -15.57 4.61
N SER A 22 12.16 -14.95 5.79
CA SER A 22 13.23 -15.25 6.75
C SER A 22 13.17 -16.68 7.28
N VAL A 23 11.97 -17.20 7.52
CA VAL A 23 11.76 -18.57 7.99
C VAL A 23 11.94 -19.59 6.86
N SER A 24 11.44 -19.29 5.65
CA SER A 24 11.48 -20.21 4.51
C SER A 24 12.86 -20.29 3.84
N LYS A 25 13.57 -19.17 3.72
CA LYS A 25 14.85 -19.07 2.98
C LYS A 25 16.04 -18.66 3.85
N GLY A 26 15.82 -18.49 5.16
CA GLY A 26 16.84 -18.11 6.13
C GLY A 26 16.99 -16.60 6.32
N LYS A 27 17.73 -16.23 7.38
CA LYS A 27 17.85 -14.85 7.87
C LYS A 27 18.40 -13.88 6.82
N GLY A 28 19.34 -14.33 5.97
CA GLY A 28 19.93 -13.50 4.92
C GLY A 28 18.92 -13.09 3.84
N ALA A 29 18.00 -13.98 3.46
CA ALA A 29 16.98 -13.69 2.46
C ALA A 29 15.95 -12.67 2.97
N GLY A 30 15.60 -12.74 4.27
CA GLY A 30 14.74 -11.75 4.91
C GLY A 30 15.30 -10.34 4.88
N PHE A 31 16.61 -10.19 5.15
CA PHE A 31 17.28 -8.90 5.12
C PHE A 31 17.32 -8.30 3.71
N VAL A 32 17.61 -9.11 2.68
CA VAL A 32 17.59 -8.68 1.28
C VAL A 32 16.18 -8.28 0.84
N PHE A 33 15.15 -9.03 1.26
CA PHE A 33 13.76 -8.70 0.97
C PHE A 33 13.35 -7.37 1.63
N ALA A 34 13.63 -7.19 2.93
CA ALA A 34 13.32 -5.96 3.64
C ALA A 34 14.04 -4.74 3.03
N ALA A 35 15.32 -4.88 2.68
CA ALA A 35 16.07 -3.83 1.99
C ALA A 35 15.46 -3.49 0.61
N GLY A 36 15.04 -4.50 -0.15
CA GLY A 36 14.32 -4.31 -1.42
C GLY A 36 12.98 -3.60 -1.25
N CYS A 37 12.23 -3.93 -0.20
CA CYS A 37 10.96 -3.27 0.11
C CYS A 37 11.16 -1.78 0.41
N ILE A 38 12.13 -1.43 1.27
CA ILE A 38 12.42 -0.03 1.62
C ILE A 38 12.83 0.78 0.36
N LEU A 39 13.62 0.19 -0.52
CA LEU A 39 13.98 0.82 -1.80
C LEU A 39 12.75 1.06 -2.68
N SER A 40 11.86 0.07 -2.80
CA SER A 40 10.62 0.22 -3.58
C SER A 40 9.67 1.25 -2.98
N GLU A 41 9.61 1.33 -1.65
CA GLU A 41 8.73 2.25 -0.93
C GLU A 41 9.21 3.69 -1.09
N LEU A 42 10.52 3.93 -1.03
CA LEU A 42 11.11 5.23 -1.39
C LEU A 42 10.76 5.64 -2.82
N ILE A 43 10.87 4.73 -3.79
CA ILE A 43 10.51 5.02 -5.19
C ILE A 43 9.02 5.34 -5.30
N PHE A 44 8.16 4.53 -4.68
CA PHE A 44 6.72 4.70 -4.71
C PHE A 44 6.29 6.01 -4.09
N VAL A 45 6.86 6.39 -2.94
CA VAL A 45 6.57 7.67 -2.26
C VAL A 45 6.96 8.84 -3.16
N ARG A 46 8.12 8.79 -3.83
CA ARG A 46 8.53 9.88 -4.76
C ARG A 46 7.59 9.99 -5.95
N LEU A 47 7.24 8.85 -6.56
CA LEU A 47 6.26 8.81 -7.65
C LEU A 47 4.89 9.34 -7.20
N ALA A 48 4.45 8.99 -5.99
CA ALA A 48 3.19 9.46 -5.42
C ALA A 48 3.19 10.98 -5.22
N VAL A 49 4.26 11.57 -4.68
CA VAL A 49 4.39 13.03 -4.50
C VAL A 49 4.36 13.73 -5.86
N ILE A 50 5.16 13.28 -6.84
CA ILE A 50 5.16 13.84 -8.19
C ILE A 50 3.77 13.74 -8.83
N SER A 51 3.10 12.60 -8.66
CA SER A 51 1.74 12.41 -9.17
C SER A 51 0.75 13.34 -8.49
N MET A 52 0.86 13.55 -7.18
CA MET A 52 0.01 14.49 -6.44
C MET A 52 0.24 15.94 -6.87
N GLU A 53 1.48 16.34 -7.07
CA GLU A 53 1.78 17.69 -7.58
C GLU A 53 1.26 17.88 -9.01
N TRP A 54 1.35 16.85 -9.85
CA TRP A 54 0.85 16.88 -11.22
C TRP A 54 -0.69 16.87 -11.29
N ILE A 55 -1.35 16.02 -10.50
CA ILE A 55 -2.82 15.91 -10.44
C ILE A 55 -3.43 17.19 -9.86
N SER A 56 -2.80 17.78 -8.84
CA SER A 56 -3.26 19.01 -8.18
C SER A 56 -3.23 20.20 -9.13
N LYS A 57 -2.28 20.25 -10.07
CA LYS A 57 -2.21 21.29 -11.12
C LYS A 57 -3.28 21.15 -12.20
N ARG A 58 -3.90 19.98 -12.38
CA ARG A 58 -4.97 19.74 -13.37
C ARG A 58 -6.32 19.57 -12.67
N GLN A 59 -7.00 20.68 -12.43
CA GLN A 59 -8.36 20.68 -11.84
C GLN A 59 -9.35 19.74 -12.56
N GLN A 60 -9.23 19.57 -13.89
CA GLN A 60 -10.10 18.66 -14.64
C GLN A 60 -9.89 17.18 -14.27
N LEU A 61 -8.66 16.77 -13.97
CA LEU A 61 -8.38 15.39 -13.55
C LEU A 61 -8.87 15.12 -12.14
N PHE A 62 -8.74 16.11 -11.24
CA PHE A 62 -9.27 16.01 -9.89
C PHE A 62 -10.80 15.82 -9.91
N LYS A 63 -11.50 16.60 -10.74
CA LYS A 63 -12.95 16.49 -10.93
C LYS A 63 -13.38 15.17 -11.56
N ALA A 64 -12.58 14.63 -12.49
CA ALA A 64 -12.83 13.30 -13.05
C ALA A 64 -12.65 12.19 -12.00
N LEU A 65 -11.61 12.25 -11.18
CA LEU A 65 -11.38 11.30 -10.08
C LEU A 65 -12.50 11.35 -9.02
N GLU A 66 -13.01 12.54 -8.71
CA GLU A 66 -14.14 12.73 -7.80
C GLU A 66 -15.40 12.03 -8.31
N TRP A 67 -15.73 12.22 -9.60
CA TRP A 67 -16.85 11.52 -10.25
C TRP A 67 -16.68 10.00 -10.25
N VAL A 68 -15.48 9.51 -10.52
CA VAL A 68 -15.18 8.07 -10.43
C VAL A 68 -15.39 7.54 -9.02
N THR A 69 -14.93 8.28 -8.00
CA THR A 69 -15.09 7.90 -6.59
C THR A 69 -16.57 7.81 -6.21
N ILE A 70 -17.38 8.78 -6.64
CA ILE A 70 -18.84 8.76 -6.44
C ILE A 70 -19.45 7.51 -7.06
N ILE A 71 -19.11 7.19 -8.31
CA ILE A 71 -19.64 5.99 -9.00
C ILE A 71 -19.28 4.71 -8.25
N ILE A 72 -18.03 4.60 -7.78
CA ILE A 72 -17.57 3.42 -7.04
C ILE A 72 -18.36 3.27 -5.73
N ILE A 73 -18.54 4.35 -4.97
CA ILE A 73 -19.31 4.34 -3.72
C ILE A 73 -20.77 3.98 -3.99
N LEU A 74 -21.38 4.56 -5.03
CA LEU A 74 -22.76 4.27 -5.43
C LEU A 74 -22.95 2.80 -5.81
N THR A 75 -21.98 2.26 -6.55
CA THR A 75 -21.95 0.83 -6.92
C THR A 75 -21.85 -0.02 -5.65
N LEU A 76 -20.88 0.25 -4.77
CA LEU A 76 -20.73 -0.47 -3.50
C LEU A 76 -21.99 -0.39 -2.63
N ALA A 77 -22.66 0.75 -2.56
CA ALA A 77 -23.87 0.92 -1.78
C ALA A 77 -25.09 0.17 -2.35
N VAL A 78 -25.14 -0.05 -3.67
CA VAL A 78 -26.20 -0.84 -4.32
C VAL A 78 -25.92 -2.35 -4.22
N PHE A 79 -24.64 -2.75 -4.22
CA PHE A 79 -24.22 -4.16 -4.18
C PHE A 79 -23.97 -4.69 -2.75
N SER A 80 -23.81 -3.82 -1.75
CA SER A 80 -23.68 -4.18 -0.32
C SER A 80 -25.02 -4.21 0.39
#